data_AF-A0A9R0ZR58-F1
#
_entry.id   AF-A0A9R0ZR58-F1
#
_cell.length_a   1.000
_cell.length_b   1.000
_cell.length_c   1.000
_cell.angle_alpha   90.00
_cell.angle_beta   90.00
_cell.angle_gamma   90.00
#
_symmetry.space_group_name_H-M   'P 1'
#
loop_
_entity.id
_entity.type
_entity.pdbx_description
1 polymer ?
#
loop_
_entity_poly.entity_id
_entity_poly.type
_entity_poly.pdbx_seq_one_letter_code
_entity_poly.pdbx_strand_id
1 'polypeptide(L)'
;MVSWSDSESTEGSTAQYISSDDSPLKIPAIIDEPSFEGLADDLNVICEHGNPGRKYVAFEGISTGRRFIACATEGVANCGLVQWVDEHWPEHLQNAIHKMWLMYEHSQHDNKMACLEHSSTVHNLTQQKKSCRRHMRSLLKM
;
A
#
# COMPACT_ATOMS: atom_id res chain seq x y z
N MET A 1 40.49 23.17 25.13
CA MET A 1 40.39 23.45 23.69
C MET A 1 40.02 22.16 23.01
N VAL A 2 38.85 22.14 22.39
CA VAL A 2 38.43 21.08 21.47
C VAL A 2 37.86 21.83 20.28
N SER A 3 38.59 21.81 19.17
CA SER A 3 38.21 22.44 17.92
C SER A 3 37.23 21.52 17.22
N TRP A 4 36.00 21.98 17.03
CA TRP A 4 35.07 21.36 16.09
C TRP A 4 35.12 22.19 14.82
N SER A 5 35.54 21.58 13.72
CA SER A 5 35.53 22.19 12.40
C SER A 5 34.08 22.25 11.91
N ASP A 6 33.66 23.45 11.49
CA ASP A 6 32.45 23.66 10.71
C ASP A 6 32.62 23.00 9.33
N SER A 7 31.75 22.07 8.98
CA SER A 7 31.51 21.74 7.58
C SER A 7 30.07 21.25 7.36
N GLU A 8 29.37 22.12 6.64
CA GLU A 8 28.35 21.81 5.64
C GLU A 8 26.89 21.70 6.11
N SER A 9 26.21 22.84 5.97
CA SER A 9 24.78 22.98 5.79
C SER A 9 24.30 22.11 4.62
N THR A 10 23.69 20.97 4.91
CA THR A 10 22.82 20.30 3.93
C THR A 10 21.39 20.78 4.16
N GLU A 11 21.06 21.77 3.35
CA GLU A 11 19.74 22.23 2.96
C GLU A 11 18.62 21.17 3.09
N GLY A 12 17.50 21.62 3.68
CA GLY A 12 16.29 20.84 3.85
C GLY A 12 15.77 20.28 2.53
N SER A 13 15.89 18.98 2.36
CA SER A 13 15.14 18.24 1.35
C SER A 13 13.86 17.73 2.01
N THR A 14 12.84 18.58 2.02
CA THR A 14 11.45 18.14 2.12
C THR A 14 11.26 17.13 1.00
N ALA A 15 11.21 15.84 1.33
CA ALA A 15 10.93 14.78 0.38
C ALA A 15 9.48 14.94 -0.10
N GLN A 16 9.28 15.84 -1.07
CA GLN A 16 8.08 15.86 -1.89
C GLN A 16 8.15 14.64 -2.79
N TYR A 17 7.50 13.57 -2.34
CA TYR A 17 7.03 12.50 -3.20
C TYR A 17 6.14 13.12 -4.29
N ILE A 18 6.73 13.43 -5.44
CA ILE A 18 5.97 13.69 -6.66
C ILE A 18 5.95 12.37 -7.42
N SER A 19 4.86 11.63 -7.24
CA SER A 19 4.51 10.50 -8.09
C SER A 19 4.07 11.06 -9.44
N SER A 20 4.99 11.10 -10.40
CA SER A 20 4.64 11.26 -11.81
C SER A 20 4.07 9.95 -12.30
N ASP A 21 2.78 9.73 -12.05
CA ASP A 21 2.02 8.66 -12.70
C ASP A 21 0.81 9.29 -13.39
N ASP A 22 0.79 9.20 -14.72
CA ASP A 22 -0.40 9.35 -15.57
C ASP A 22 -1.34 8.16 -15.33
N SER A 23 -1.77 8.01 -14.08
CA SER A 23 -2.63 6.93 -13.63
C SER A 23 -4.08 7.42 -13.62
N PRO A 24 -5.04 6.56 -14.04
CA PRO A 24 -6.46 6.86 -13.85
C PRO A 24 -6.68 7.25 -12.38
N LEU A 25 -7.41 8.35 -12.18
CA LEU A 25 -7.69 9.01 -10.90
C LEU A 25 -7.78 7.97 -9.77
N LYS A 26 -6.69 7.82 -9.01
CA LYS A 26 -6.53 6.71 -8.07
C LYS A 26 -7.31 7.04 -6.80
N ILE A 27 -8.55 6.54 -6.73
CA ILE A 27 -9.31 6.55 -5.48
C ILE A 27 -8.48 5.80 -4.42
N PRO A 28 -8.34 6.35 -3.20
CA PRO A 28 -7.60 5.67 -2.16
C PRO A 28 -8.15 4.27 -1.88
N ALA A 29 -7.28 3.35 -1.48
CA ALA A 29 -7.75 2.05 -0.97
C ALA A 29 -8.74 2.26 0.19
N ILE A 30 -9.75 1.40 0.32
CA ILE A 30 -10.86 1.57 1.27
C ILE A 30 -10.90 0.45 2.31
N ILE A 31 -11.49 0.75 3.45
CA ILE A 31 -11.89 -0.21 4.48
C ILE A 31 -13.39 -0.06 4.75
N ASP A 32 -14.06 -1.18 5.05
CA ASP A 32 -15.47 -1.19 5.42
C ASP A 32 -15.65 -0.59 6.82
N GLU A 33 -16.54 0.40 6.94
CA GLU A 33 -16.90 1.05 8.20
C GLU A 33 -18.42 1.15 8.27
N PRO A 34 -19.11 0.19 8.92
CA PRO A 34 -20.57 0.10 8.90
C PRO A 34 -21.29 1.35 9.41
N SER A 35 -20.61 2.15 10.26
CA SER A 35 -21.15 3.42 10.76
C SER A 35 -21.10 4.57 9.75
N PHE A 36 -20.38 4.39 8.64
CA PHE A 36 -20.13 5.41 7.62
C PHE A 36 -20.20 4.82 6.20
N GLU A 37 -21.37 4.33 5.81
CA GLU A 37 -21.65 3.76 4.49
C GLU A 37 -22.79 4.47 3.76
N GLY A 38 -22.95 4.16 2.47
CA GLY A 38 -24.05 4.62 1.64
C GLY A 38 -23.74 5.87 0.81
N LEU A 39 -24.79 6.42 0.18
CA LEU A 39 -24.68 7.65 -0.61
C LEU A 39 -24.59 8.87 0.31
N ALA A 40 -23.87 9.89 -0.17
CA ALA A 40 -23.67 11.18 0.49
C ALA A 40 -24.78 12.18 0.11
N ASP A 41 -26.03 11.71 0.04
CA ASP A 41 -27.20 12.53 -0.28
C ASP A 41 -27.38 13.69 0.73
N ASP A 42 -26.98 13.44 1.97
CA ASP A 42 -26.98 14.39 3.08
C ASP A 42 -25.91 15.49 2.96
N LEU A 43 -24.85 15.24 2.19
CA LEU A 43 -23.69 16.13 2.07
C LEU A 43 -23.71 16.93 0.76
N ASN A 44 -24.72 16.72 -0.08
CA ASN A 44 -24.94 17.42 -1.36
C ASN A 44 -23.73 17.38 -2.31
N VAL A 45 -22.96 16.29 -2.26
CA VAL A 45 -21.78 16.07 -3.11
C VAL A 45 -22.19 15.25 -4.32
N ILE A 46 -22.16 15.87 -5.49
CA ILE A 46 -22.58 15.26 -6.76
C ILE A 46 -21.35 15.09 -7.67
N CYS A 47 -21.20 13.91 -8.27
CA CYS A 47 -20.12 13.64 -9.23
C CYS A 47 -20.48 14.19 -10.62
N GLU A 48 -19.52 14.20 -11.56
CA GLU A 48 -19.74 14.73 -12.92
C GLU A 48 -20.82 13.97 -13.71
N HIS A 49 -21.16 12.75 -13.30
CA HIS A 49 -22.25 11.96 -13.86
C HIS A 49 -23.65 12.40 -13.38
N GLY A 50 -23.74 13.36 -12.47
CA GLY A 50 -24.99 13.80 -11.86
C GLY A 50 -25.51 12.90 -10.73
N ASN A 51 -24.74 11.88 -10.33
CA ASN A 51 -25.08 11.01 -9.21
C ASN A 51 -24.46 11.51 -7.90
N PRO A 52 -25.13 11.31 -6.74
CA PRO A 52 -24.52 11.52 -5.44
C PRO A 52 -23.24 10.70 -5.27
N GLY A 53 -22.24 11.29 -4.62
CA GLY A 53 -21.04 10.58 -4.21
C GLY A 53 -21.36 9.50 -3.17
N ARG A 54 -20.49 8.49 -3.06
CA ARG A 54 -20.58 7.44 -2.04
C ARG A 54 -19.57 7.70 -0.93
N LYS A 55 -19.96 7.36 0.31
CA LYS A 55 -19.14 7.45 1.52
C LYS A 55 -18.13 6.30 1.58
N TYR A 56 -16.89 6.63 1.91
CA TYR A 56 -15.77 5.70 2.04
C TYR A 56 -14.88 6.08 3.22
N VAL A 57 -14.14 5.09 3.73
CA VAL A 57 -13.05 5.30 4.69
C VAL A 57 -11.75 4.86 4.05
N ALA A 58 -10.75 5.74 4.08
CA ALA A 58 -9.46 5.48 3.47
C ALA A 58 -8.63 4.48 4.29
N PHE A 59 -7.92 3.62 3.59
CA PHE A 59 -6.95 2.67 4.12
C PHE A 59 -5.67 2.74 3.27
N GLU A 60 -5.11 3.94 3.13
CA GLU A 60 -3.89 4.18 2.37
C GLU A 60 -3.07 5.30 3.03
N GLY A 61 -1.81 4.99 3.30
CA GLY A 61 -0.81 5.94 3.82
C GLY A 61 -1.31 6.72 5.05
N ILE A 62 -0.91 8.00 5.14
CA ILE A 62 -1.26 8.88 6.26
C ILE A 62 -2.75 9.23 6.33
N SER A 63 -3.53 8.95 5.28
CA SER A 63 -4.97 9.20 5.28
C SER A 63 -5.78 8.04 5.86
N THR A 64 -5.12 6.98 6.32
CA THR A 64 -5.79 5.82 6.92
C THR A 64 -6.75 6.25 8.03
N GLY A 65 -7.98 5.74 7.97
CA GLY A 65 -9.08 6.03 8.89
C GLY A 65 -9.85 7.32 8.58
N ARG A 66 -9.44 8.14 7.62
CA ARG A 66 -10.17 9.36 7.25
C ARG A 66 -11.33 9.06 6.33
N ARG A 67 -12.44 9.74 6.55
CA ARG A 67 -13.66 9.65 5.75
C ARG A 67 -13.59 10.56 4.53
N PHE A 68 -14.03 10.04 3.39
CA PHE A 68 -14.15 10.78 2.15
C PHE A 68 -15.38 10.35 1.35
N ILE A 69 -15.76 11.19 0.40
CA ILE A 69 -16.82 10.94 -0.57
C ILE A 69 -16.15 10.80 -1.93
N ALA A 70 -16.52 9.78 -2.69
CA ALA A 70 -16.00 9.60 -4.05
C ALA A 70 -17.07 9.18 -5.05
N CYS A 71 -16.77 9.30 -6.34
CA CYS A 71 -17.65 8.79 -7.38
C CYS A 71 -17.83 7.28 -7.23
N ALA A 72 -19.08 6.82 -7.25
CA ALA A 72 -19.41 5.40 -7.11
C ALA A 72 -19.16 4.58 -8.40
N THR A 73 -18.92 5.25 -9.54
CA THR A 73 -18.62 4.59 -10.82
C THR A 73 -17.24 3.93 -10.76
N GLU A 74 -17.11 2.65 -11.10
CA GLU A 74 -15.81 1.97 -11.03
C GLU A 74 -14.98 2.08 -12.33
N GLY A 75 -13.67 1.88 -12.21
CA GLY A 75 -12.75 1.78 -13.35
C GLY A 75 -12.55 3.09 -14.12
N VAL A 76 -12.31 3.00 -15.42
CA VAL A 76 -11.98 4.14 -16.30
C VAL A 76 -13.11 5.16 -16.45
N ALA A 77 -14.34 4.78 -16.09
CA ALA A 77 -15.50 5.66 -16.12
C ALA A 77 -15.66 6.45 -14.82
N ASN A 78 -14.80 6.24 -13.81
CA ASN A 78 -14.79 7.09 -12.63
C ASN A 78 -14.33 8.50 -13.00
N CYS A 79 -15.10 9.52 -12.63
CA CYS A 79 -14.75 10.92 -12.92
C CYS A 79 -13.71 11.51 -11.94
N GLY A 80 -13.18 10.70 -11.02
CA GLY A 80 -12.19 11.07 -10.01
C GLY A 80 -12.66 12.02 -8.94
N LEU A 81 -13.98 12.18 -8.74
CA LEU A 81 -14.49 12.91 -7.58
C LEU A 81 -13.92 12.28 -6.30
N VAL A 82 -13.20 13.07 -5.51
CA VAL A 82 -12.75 12.74 -4.16
C VAL A 82 -12.87 13.99 -3.29
N GLN A 83 -13.67 13.93 -2.23
CA GLN A 83 -13.83 15.02 -1.27
C GLN A 83 -13.70 14.49 0.16
N TRP A 84 -12.74 15.02 0.91
CA TRP A 84 -12.50 14.63 2.30
C TRP A 84 -13.56 15.24 3.22
N VAL A 85 -14.10 14.41 4.12
CA VAL A 85 -15.04 14.82 5.17
C VAL A 85 -14.28 15.21 6.43
N ASP A 86 -13.29 14.41 6.80
CA ASP A 86 -12.45 14.68 7.96
C ASP A 86 -11.28 15.59 7.61
N GLU A 87 -10.89 16.44 8.55
CA GLU A 87 -9.64 17.18 8.47
C GLU A 87 -8.43 16.24 8.44
N HIS A 88 -7.28 16.80 8.12
CA HIS A 88 -6.03 16.06 8.22
C HIS A 88 -5.78 15.66 9.67
N TRP A 89 -5.21 14.48 9.87
CA TRP A 89 -4.75 14.10 11.19
C TRP A 89 -3.71 15.10 11.71
N PRO A 90 -3.65 15.34 13.03
CA PRO A 90 -2.52 16.05 13.61
C PRO A 90 -1.18 15.40 13.23
N GLU A 91 -0.12 16.20 13.13
CA GLU A 91 1.20 15.74 12.66
C GLU A 91 1.72 14.49 13.38
N HIS A 92 1.59 14.44 14.71
CA HIS A 92 2.03 13.28 15.49
C HIS A 92 1.30 11.99 15.10
N LEU A 93 0.03 12.08 14.72
CA LEU A 93 -0.77 10.95 14.28
C LEU A 93 -0.43 10.57 12.82
N GLN A 94 -0.21 11.55 11.94
CA GLN A 94 0.31 11.28 10.59
C GLN A 94 1.64 10.52 10.66
N ASN A 95 2.57 10.95 11.52
CA ASN A 95 3.86 10.30 11.71
C ASN A 95 3.72 8.87 12.26
N ALA A 96 2.81 8.66 13.22
CA ALA A 96 2.52 7.33 13.75
C ALA A 96 1.95 6.40 12.66
N ILE A 97 0.96 6.86 11.90
CA ILE A 97 0.37 6.11 10.78
C ILE A 97 1.42 5.80 9.72
N HIS A 98 2.22 6.79 9.32
CA HIS A 98 3.29 6.60 8.35
C HIS A 98 4.28 5.51 8.81
N LYS A 99 4.70 5.55 10.07
CA LYS A 99 5.61 4.53 10.64
C LYS A 99 4.98 3.13 10.63
N MET A 100 3.68 3.01 10.92
CA MET A 100 2.96 1.73 10.83
C MET A 100 2.95 1.19 9.40
N TRP A 101 2.70 2.04 8.39
CA TRP A 101 2.76 1.64 6.99
C TRP A 101 4.16 1.19 6.56
N LEU A 102 5.21 1.92 6.93
CA LEU A 102 6.59 1.51 6.66
C LEU A 102 6.90 0.13 7.27
N MET A 103 6.45 -0.12 8.50
CA MET A 103 6.63 -1.44 9.15
C MET A 103 5.86 -2.53 8.41
N TYR A 104 4.62 -2.26 8.00
CA TYR A 104 3.81 -3.21 7.24
C TYR A 104 4.46 -3.55 5.89
N GLU A 105 4.84 -2.54 5.11
CA GLU A 105 5.49 -2.73 3.80
C GLU A 105 6.80 -3.50 3.92
N HIS A 106 7.62 -3.18 4.92
CA HIS A 106 8.85 -3.92 5.22
C HIS A 106 8.55 -5.38 5.53
N SER A 107 7.58 -5.64 6.41
CA SER A 107 7.20 -7.02 6.77
C SER A 107 6.68 -7.81 5.57
N GLN A 108 5.91 -7.16 4.69
CA GLN A 108 5.39 -7.76 3.46
C GLN A 108 6.52 -8.09 2.48
N HIS A 109 7.51 -7.20 2.37
CA HIS A 109 8.70 -7.46 1.57
C HIS A 109 9.49 -8.66 2.11
N ASP A 110 9.80 -8.68 3.40
CA ASP A 110 10.54 -9.76 4.03
C ASP A 110 9.83 -11.11 3.89
N ASN A 111 8.52 -11.14 4.12
CA ASN A 111 7.70 -12.34 3.95
C ASN A 111 7.75 -12.86 2.52
N LYS A 112 7.70 -11.95 1.53
CA LYS A 112 7.79 -12.30 0.11
C LYS A 112 9.16 -12.88 -0.21
N MET A 113 10.23 -12.29 0.29
CA MET A 113 11.61 -12.78 0.07
C MET A 113 11.82 -14.14 0.72
N ALA A 114 11.39 -14.33 1.97
CA ALA A 114 11.46 -15.63 2.66
C ALA A 114 10.68 -16.72 1.92
N CYS A 115 9.49 -16.39 1.38
CA CYS A 115 8.70 -17.33 0.58
C CYS A 115 9.42 -17.74 -0.72
N LEU A 116 10.08 -16.80 -1.40
CA LEU A 116 10.87 -17.06 -2.60
C LEU A 116 12.07 -17.97 -2.29
N GLU A 117 12.80 -17.70 -1.21
CA GLU A 117 13.92 -18.53 -0.77
C GLU A 117 13.48 -19.94 -0.40
N HIS A 118 12.36 -20.07 0.33
CA HIS A 118 11.80 -21.36 0.69
C HIS A 118 11.41 -22.15 -0.57
N SER A 119 10.74 -21.52 -1.53
CA SER A 119 10.39 -22.14 -2.82
C SER A 119 11.61 -22.65 -3.59
N SER A 120 12.68 -21.83 -3.65
CA SER A 120 13.94 -22.21 -4.30
C SER A 120 14.62 -23.42 -3.63
N THR A 121 14.66 -23.43 -2.30
CA THR A 121 15.19 -24.55 -1.51
C THR A 121 14.39 -25.83 -1.76
N VAL A 122 13.05 -25.76 -1.70
CA VAL A 122 12.17 -26.91 -1.95
C VAL A 122 12.37 -27.45 -3.36
N HIS A 123 12.53 -26.58 -4.35
CA HIS A 123 12.79 -26.99 -5.73
C HIS A 123 14.11 -27.77 -5.85
N ASN A 124 15.19 -27.24 -5.29
CA ASN A 124 16.50 -27.89 -5.28
C ASN A 124 16.46 -29.28 -4.61
N LEU A 125 15.89 -29.35 -3.41
CA LEU A 125 15.75 -30.62 -2.68
C LEU A 125 14.89 -31.63 -3.46
N THR A 126 13.84 -31.16 -4.13
CA THR A 126 13.00 -32.02 -4.97
C THR A 126 13.78 -32.59 -6.15
N GLN A 127 14.62 -31.78 -6.82
CA GLN A 127 15.49 -32.25 -7.89
C GLN A 127 16.52 -33.27 -7.39
N GLN A 128 17.18 -32.99 -6.26
CA GLN A 128 18.14 -33.91 -5.65
C GLN A 128 17.48 -35.24 -5.28
N LYS A 129 16.29 -35.21 -4.66
CA LYS A 129 15.50 -36.41 -4.32
C LYS A 129 15.11 -37.20 -5.57
N LYS A 130 14.80 -36.53 -6.69
CA LYS A 130 14.55 -37.21 -7.98
C LYS A 130 15.83 -37.84 -8.54
N SER A 131 16.98 -37.17 -8.43
CA SER A 131 18.28 -37.70 -8.85
C SER A 131 18.67 -38.96 -8.07
N CYS A 132 18.66 -38.89 -6.74
CA CYS A 132 18.97 -40.02 -5.86
C CYS A 132 18.03 -41.21 -6.09
N ARG A 133 16.72 -40.98 -6.26
CA ARG A 133 15.75 -42.04 -6.60
C ARG A 133 15.98 -42.67 -7.96
N ARG A 134 16.52 -41.95 -8.94
CA ARG A 134 16.91 -42.53 -10.25
C ARG A 134 18.14 -43.40 -10.08
N HIS A 135 19.15 -42.92 -9.35
CA HIS A 135 20.37 -43.66 -9.09
C HIS A 135 20.11 -44.98 -8.36
N MET A 136 19.36 -44.94 -7.26
CA MET A 136 19.03 -46.15 -6.49
C MET A 136 18.23 -47.19 -7.30
N ARG A 137 17.31 -46.74 -8.16
CA ARG A 137 16.58 -47.64 -9.08
C ARG A 137 17.47 -48.27 -10.15
N SER A 138 18.54 -47.60 -10.56
CA SER A 138 19.52 -48.16 -11.49
C SER A 138 20.31 -49.28 -10.84
N LEU A 139 20.74 -49.09 -9.59
CA LEU A 139 21.50 -50.07 -8.83
C LEU A 139 20.70 -51.35 -8.53
N LEU A 140 19.39 -51.21 -8.25
CA LEU A 140 18.51 -52.36 -7.98
C LEU A 140 18.11 -53.18 -9.23
N LYS A 141 18.49 -52.73 -10.43
CA LYS A 141 18.21 -53.42 -11.70
C LYS A 141 19.43 -54.14 -12.30
N MET A 142 20.58 -54.05 -11.64
CA MET A 142 21.79 -54.82 -11.95
C MET A 142 21.85 -56.05 -11.05
#